data_AF-A0A0X3PJX9-F1
#
_entry.id   AF-A0A0X3PJX9-F1
#
_cell.length_a   1.000
_cell.length_b   1.000
_cell.length_c   1.000
_cell.angle_alpha   90.00
_cell.angle_beta   90.00
_cell.angle_gamma   90.00
#
_symmetry.space_group_name_H-M   'P 1'
#
loop_
_entity.id
_entity.type
_entity.pdbx_description
1 polymer ?
#
loop_
_entity_poly.entity_id
_entity_poly.type
_entity_poly.pdbx_seq_one_letter_code
_entity_poly.pdbx_strand_id
1 'polypeptide(L)'
;MSTKKKEAAKPISLTYDIDDEQEELSVDPIQLNATLLAFRPIVKKARLHVLRELAIYIKRLKQKQSVIADSKKPRIGKKILGRLSELRLLKKMNTIRLCKLLLANLSTPEEMEKAGQTMNKQDRLVVRMAVRPEVAAFVNQFRTQHADWPTLVHFLLYKNTSGKWKTSEQKRRKKKKNKGDLPFPLPASLLLANDGEGEDKELEEGDGCSTIK
;
A
#
# COMPACT_ATOMS: atom_id res chain seq x y z
N MET A 1 -66.09 -31.98 -22.06
CA MET A 1 -65.55 -30.65 -22.43
C MET A 1 -64.43 -30.30 -21.46
N SER A 2 -63.21 -30.81 -21.67
CA SER A 2 -62.07 -30.57 -20.76
C SER A 2 -61.19 -29.46 -21.29
N THR A 3 -61.11 -28.35 -20.55
CA THR A 3 -60.28 -27.19 -20.86
C THR A 3 -58.83 -27.46 -20.44
N LYS A 4 -57.96 -27.75 -21.42
CA LYS A 4 -56.51 -27.77 -21.22
C LYS A 4 -56.01 -26.34 -21.01
N LYS A 5 -55.68 -25.99 -19.76
CA LYS A 5 -54.98 -24.76 -19.39
C LYS A 5 -53.54 -24.89 -19.90
N LYS A 6 -53.17 -24.11 -20.93
CA LYS A 6 -51.78 -24.02 -21.41
C LYS A 6 -50.96 -23.28 -20.35
N GLU A 7 -50.01 -23.97 -19.73
CA GLU A 7 -48.95 -23.33 -18.95
C GLU A 7 -48.06 -22.51 -19.88
N ALA A 8 -47.91 -21.22 -19.55
CA ALA A 8 -47.00 -20.33 -20.24
C ALA A 8 -45.56 -20.68 -19.83
N ALA A 9 -44.78 -21.16 -20.79
CA ALA A 9 -43.35 -21.36 -20.63
C ALA A 9 -42.68 -20.02 -20.28
N LYS A 10 -41.99 -19.96 -19.13
CA LYS A 10 -41.18 -18.81 -18.76
C LYS A 10 -40.02 -18.69 -19.77
N PRO A 11 -39.70 -17.48 -20.26
CA PRO A 11 -38.57 -17.30 -21.15
C PRO A 11 -37.30 -17.62 -20.36
N ILE A 12 -36.53 -18.59 -20.86
CA ILE A 12 -35.22 -18.96 -20.32
C ILE A 12 -34.30 -17.75 -20.54
N SER A 13 -33.95 -17.06 -19.46
CA SER A 13 -32.96 -15.99 -19.51
C SER A 13 -31.63 -16.61 -19.91
N LEU A 14 -31.05 -16.16 -21.02
CA LEU A 14 -29.69 -16.52 -21.45
C LEU A 14 -28.64 -15.68 -20.72
N THR A 15 -28.94 -15.26 -19.49
CA THR A 15 -27.94 -14.79 -18.54
C THR A 15 -27.74 -15.95 -17.61
N TYR A 16 -26.51 -16.44 -17.49
CA TYR A 16 -26.14 -17.33 -16.38
C TYR A 16 -26.73 -16.71 -15.11
N ASP A 17 -27.64 -17.43 -14.47
CA ASP A 17 -27.93 -17.25 -13.06
C ASP A 17 -26.61 -17.62 -12.36
N ILE A 18 -25.69 -16.65 -12.34
CA ILE A 18 -24.63 -16.67 -11.36
C ILE A 18 -25.43 -16.53 -10.09
N ASP A 19 -25.64 -17.64 -9.39
CA ASP A 19 -26.06 -17.62 -8.01
C ASP A 19 -25.09 -16.67 -7.33
N ASP A 20 -25.54 -15.42 -7.13
CA ASP A 20 -24.90 -14.40 -6.31
C ASP A 20 -25.04 -14.86 -4.84
N GLU A 21 -24.68 -16.12 -4.55
CA GLU A 21 -24.01 -16.46 -3.30
C GLU A 21 -22.67 -15.72 -3.32
N GLN A 22 -22.77 -14.40 -3.24
CA GLN A 22 -21.68 -13.53 -2.89
C GLN A 22 -21.30 -13.98 -1.50
N GLU A 23 -20.33 -14.90 -1.44
CA GLU A 23 -19.71 -15.39 -0.23
C GLU A 23 -19.49 -14.16 0.66
N GLU A 24 -20.36 -13.99 1.66
CA GLU A 24 -20.43 -12.74 2.41
C GLU A 24 -19.11 -12.63 3.17
N LEU A 25 -18.24 -11.73 2.70
CA LEU A 25 -16.94 -11.51 3.33
C LEU A 25 -17.17 -11.25 4.82
N SER A 26 -16.43 -11.94 5.69
CA SER A 26 -16.64 -11.85 7.13
C SER A 26 -16.36 -10.45 7.69
N VAL A 27 -15.72 -9.58 6.88
CA VAL A 27 -15.29 -8.24 7.27
C VAL A 27 -15.56 -7.23 6.15
N ASP A 28 -16.23 -6.13 6.51
CA ASP A 28 -16.38 -4.96 5.65
C ASP A 28 -15.01 -4.34 5.31
N PRO A 29 -14.74 -3.88 4.07
CA PRO A 29 -13.46 -3.29 3.69
C PRO A 29 -12.93 -2.17 4.60
N ILE A 30 -13.80 -1.47 5.34
CA ILE A 30 -13.42 -0.43 6.30
C ILE A 30 -12.75 -1.06 7.53
N GLN A 31 -13.35 -2.10 8.09
CA GLN A 31 -12.79 -2.82 9.23
C GLN A 31 -11.47 -3.49 8.85
N LEU A 32 -11.39 -4.07 7.64
CA LEU A 32 -10.16 -4.67 7.13
C LEU A 32 -9.02 -3.65 7.00
N ASN A 33 -9.33 -2.41 6.60
CA ASN A 33 -8.35 -1.32 6.62
C ASN A 33 -7.96 -0.92 8.05
N ALA A 34 -8.90 -0.89 9.00
CA ALA A 34 -8.59 -0.63 10.41
C ALA A 34 -7.64 -1.69 10.99
N THR A 35 -7.83 -2.97 10.66
CA THR A 35 -6.91 -4.06 11.01
C THR A 35 -5.51 -3.81 10.43
N LEU A 36 -5.41 -3.38 9.17
CA LEU A 36 -4.12 -2.98 8.58
C LEU A 36 -3.49 -1.79 9.32
N LEU A 37 -4.27 -0.80 9.76
CA LEU A 37 -3.77 0.34 10.52
C LEU A 37 -3.20 -0.09 11.87
N ALA A 38 -3.91 -0.97 12.59
CA ALA A 38 -3.45 -1.55 13.85
C ALA A 38 -2.16 -2.38 13.67
N PHE A 39 -2.00 -3.05 12.53
CA PHE A 39 -0.80 -3.85 12.25
C PHE A 39 0.45 -3.01 11.94
N ARG A 40 0.30 -1.79 11.41
CA ARG A 40 1.42 -0.91 11.00
C ARG A 40 2.51 -0.73 12.06
N PRO A 41 2.22 -0.36 13.32
CA PRO A 41 3.26 -0.15 14.34
C PRO A 41 4.10 -1.42 14.57
N ILE A 42 3.45 -2.59 14.65
CA ILE A 42 4.11 -3.89 14.82
C ILE A 42 5.05 -4.16 13.63
N VAL A 43 4.57 -3.96 12.41
CA VAL A 43 5.38 -4.14 11.19
C VAL A 43 6.55 -3.16 11.13
N LYS A 44 6.37 -1.90 11.56
CA LYS A 44 7.47 -0.92 11.63
C LYS A 44 8.56 -1.37 12.60
N LYS A 45 8.17 -1.86 13.79
CA LYS A 45 9.11 -2.39 14.78
C LYS A 45 9.86 -3.61 14.23
N ALA A 46 9.14 -4.60 13.69
CA ALA A 46 9.74 -5.78 13.07
C ALA A 46 10.70 -5.41 11.93
N ARG A 47 10.35 -4.43 11.10
CA ARG A 47 11.19 -3.93 10.01
C ARG A 47 12.51 -3.37 10.53
N LEU A 48 12.49 -2.60 11.62
CA LEU A 48 13.70 -2.05 12.24
C LEU A 48 14.61 -3.18 12.73
N HIS A 49 14.06 -4.20 13.39
CA HIS A 49 14.83 -5.35 13.85
C HIS A 49 15.50 -6.10 12.69
N VAL A 50 14.75 -6.40 11.62
CA VAL A 50 15.30 -7.08 10.45
C VAL A 50 16.36 -6.23 9.75
N LEU A 51 16.19 -4.91 9.66
CA LEU A 51 17.22 -4.00 9.13
C LEU A 51 18.51 -4.04 9.95
N ARG A 52 18.39 -4.02 11.28
CA ARG A 52 19.55 -4.10 12.20
C ARG A 52 20.27 -5.44 12.04
N GLU A 53 19.54 -6.55 11.99
CA GLU A 53 20.14 -7.88 11.80
C GLU A 53 20.85 -8.01 10.46
N LEU A 54 20.24 -7.52 9.37
CA LEU A 54 20.88 -7.51 8.05
C LEU A 54 22.17 -6.68 8.08
N ALA A 55 22.16 -5.50 8.73
CA ALA A 55 23.34 -4.65 8.85
C ALA A 55 24.47 -5.34 9.66
N ILE A 56 24.14 -5.94 10.80
CA ILE A 56 25.10 -6.70 11.63
C ILE A 56 25.68 -7.87 10.83
N TYR A 57 24.83 -8.61 10.11
CA TYR A 57 25.26 -9.74 9.29
C TYR A 57 26.19 -9.30 8.16
N ILE A 58 25.90 -8.19 7.48
CA ILE A 58 26.77 -7.60 6.47
C ILE A 58 28.11 -7.18 7.07
N LYS A 59 28.12 -6.55 8.26
CA LYS A 59 29.36 -6.17 8.98
C LYS A 59 30.22 -7.40 9.26
N ARG A 60 29.61 -8.48 9.78
CA ARG A 60 30.29 -9.77 10.02
C ARG A 60 30.85 -10.37 8.73
N LEU A 61 30.12 -10.31 7.62
CA LEU A 61 30.61 -10.80 6.33
C LEU A 61 31.80 -9.99 5.80
N LYS A 62 31.78 -8.66 5.95
CA LYS A 62 32.90 -7.79 5.57
C LYS A 62 34.15 -8.10 6.39
N GLN A 63 34.00 -8.31 7.69
CA GLN A 63 35.11 -8.73 8.56
C GLN A 63 35.65 -10.11 8.19
N LYS A 64 34.77 -11.06 7.84
CA LYS A 64 35.22 -12.37 7.32
C LYS A 64 35.98 -12.22 5.99
N GLN A 65 35.55 -11.31 5.11
CA GLN A 65 36.19 -11.07 3.83
C GLN A 65 37.63 -10.52 3.96
N SER A 66 37.93 -9.74 5.01
CA SER A 66 39.27 -9.16 5.19
C SER A 66 40.31 -10.19 5.66
N VAL A 67 39.89 -11.26 6.35
CA VAL A 67 40.79 -12.29 6.91
C VAL A 67 40.99 -13.49 5.98
N ILE A 68 40.06 -13.71 5.05
CA ILE A 68 40.05 -14.91 4.21
C ILE A 68 40.95 -14.75 2.98
N ALA A 69 41.53 -15.86 2.52
CA ALA A 69 42.33 -15.96 1.30
C ALA A 69 41.65 -15.34 0.06
N ASP A 70 42.44 -14.73 -0.82
CA ASP A 70 41.97 -13.96 -1.97
C ASP A 70 41.03 -14.76 -2.89
N SER A 71 41.30 -16.05 -3.08
CA SER A 71 40.48 -16.95 -3.91
C SER A 71 39.02 -17.08 -3.42
N LYS A 72 38.78 -16.90 -2.12
CA LYS A 72 37.44 -17.02 -1.50
C LYS A 72 36.73 -15.66 -1.32
N LYS A 73 37.45 -14.55 -1.42
CA LYS A 73 36.90 -13.18 -1.36
C LYS A 73 35.75 -12.92 -2.35
N PRO A 74 35.79 -13.32 -3.64
CA PRO A 74 34.70 -13.04 -4.58
C PRO A 74 33.39 -13.72 -4.19
N ARG A 75 33.43 -14.94 -3.65
CA ARG A 75 32.23 -15.67 -3.18
C ARG A 75 31.55 -14.95 -2.02
N ILE A 76 32.33 -14.40 -1.09
CA ILE A 76 31.82 -13.63 0.04
C ILE A 76 31.30 -12.27 -0.43
N GLY A 77 31.99 -11.61 -1.37
CA GLY A 77 31.54 -10.38 -2.02
C GLY A 77 30.14 -10.52 -2.62
N LYS A 78 29.87 -11.61 -3.36
CA LYS A 78 28.53 -11.92 -3.90
C LYS A 78 27.47 -12.03 -2.79
N LYS A 79 27.79 -12.69 -1.67
CA LYS A 79 26.88 -12.78 -0.51
C LYS A 79 26.59 -11.41 0.11
N ILE A 80 27.61 -10.56 0.27
CA ILE A 80 27.47 -9.20 0.79
C ILE A 80 26.57 -8.37 -0.13
N LEU A 81 26.80 -8.41 -1.44
CA LEU A 81 26.00 -7.68 -2.42
C LEU A 81 24.52 -8.13 -2.39
N GLY A 82 24.29 -9.44 -2.29
CA GLY A 82 22.96 -10.00 -2.12
C GLY A 82 22.23 -9.43 -0.90
N ARG A 83 22.86 -9.45 0.27
CA ARG A 83 22.29 -8.90 1.51
C ARG A 83 22.13 -7.39 1.50
N LEU A 84 23.05 -6.65 0.86
CA LEU A 84 22.89 -5.21 0.64
C LEU A 84 21.68 -4.90 -0.22
N SER A 85 21.42 -5.70 -1.26
CA SER A 85 20.25 -5.53 -2.11
C SER A 85 18.94 -5.77 -1.34
N GLU A 86 18.90 -6.77 -0.45
CA GLU A 86 17.77 -7.02 0.45
C GLU A 86 17.57 -5.87 1.44
N LEU A 87 18.64 -5.34 2.04
CA LEU A 87 18.56 -4.20 2.94
C LEU A 87 18.04 -2.94 2.24
N ARG A 88 18.49 -2.66 1.02
CA ARG A 88 17.99 -1.54 0.20
C ARG A 88 16.52 -1.73 -0.18
N LEU A 89 16.13 -2.94 -0.55
CA LEU A 89 14.74 -3.28 -0.85
C LEU A 89 13.86 -3.04 0.37
N LEU A 90 14.21 -3.59 1.53
CA LEU A 90 13.46 -3.43 2.76
C LEU A 90 13.36 -1.95 3.18
N LYS A 91 14.36 -1.11 2.91
CA LYS A 91 14.29 0.35 3.14
C LYS A 91 13.32 1.08 2.21
N LYS A 92 13.13 0.61 0.98
CA LYS A 92 12.23 1.25 0.00
C LYS A 92 10.78 0.77 0.09
N MET A 93 10.53 -0.41 0.66
CA MET A 93 9.17 -0.97 0.72
C MET A 93 8.21 -0.12 1.57
N ASN A 94 7.00 0.07 1.05
CA ASN A 94 5.91 0.71 1.79
C ASN A 94 5.45 -0.21 2.93
N THR A 95 5.27 0.36 4.11
CA THR A 95 4.75 -0.34 5.30
C THR A 95 3.41 -1.01 5.05
N ILE A 96 2.48 -0.36 4.32
CA ILE A 96 1.17 -0.95 4.02
C ILE A 96 1.32 -2.19 3.14
N ARG A 97 2.22 -2.12 2.15
CA ARG A 97 2.53 -3.27 1.29
C ARG A 97 3.12 -4.41 2.11
N LEU A 98 4.02 -4.11 3.05
CA LEU A 98 4.56 -5.11 3.97
C LEU A 98 3.47 -5.76 4.83
N CYS A 99 2.53 -4.97 5.38
CA CYS A 99 1.40 -5.51 6.13
C CYS A 99 0.60 -6.52 5.29
N LYS A 100 0.26 -6.17 4.05
CA LYS A 100 -0.49 -7.05 3.14
C LYS A 100 0.27 -8.33 2.82
N LEU A 101 1.56 -8.21 2.49
CA LEU A 101 2.41 -9.35 2.18
C LEU A 101 2.58 -10.28 3.39
N LEU A 102 2.65 -9.73 4.61
CA LEU A 102 2.75 -10.53 5.84
C LEU A 102 1.46 -11.31 6.13
N LEU A 103 0.29 -10.70 5.92
CA LEU A 103 -0.98 -11.42 6.05
C LEU A 103 -1.12 -12.54 5.01
N ALA A 104 -0.63 -12.28 3.78
CA ALA A 104 -0.59 -13.23 2.67
C ALA A 104 0.49 -14.31 2.77
N ASN A 105 1.40 -14.22 3.75
CA ASN A 105 2.55 -15.10 3.78
C ASN A 105 2.16 -16.52 4.22
N LEU A 106 2.33 -17.48 3.32
CA LEU A 106 2.21 -18.90 3.62
C LEU A 106 3.57 -19.57 3.82
N SER A 107 4.64 -18.96 3.32
CA SER A 107 5.95 -19.56 3.36
C SER A 107 6.51 -19.66 4.78
N THR A 108 7.04 -20.85 5.07
CA THR A 108 7.71 -21.18 6.32
C THR A 108 9.21 -20.85 6.27
N PRO A 109 9.87 -20.67 7.42
CA PRO A 109 11.32 -20.51 7.46
C PRO A 109 12.07 -21.72 6.87
N GLU A 110 11.52 -22.92 7.01
CA GLU A 110 12.11 -24.15 6.45
C GLU A 110 12.13 -24.14 4.91
N GLU A 111 11.03 -23.71 4.28
CA GLU A 111 10.97 -23.52 2.83
C GLU A 111 11.99 -22.49 2.35
N MET A 112 12.18 -21.40 3.11
CA MET A 112 13.19 -20.40 2.80
C MET A 112 14.61 -20.99 2.85
N GLU A 113 14.90 -21.89 3.79
CA GLU A 113 16.19 -22.56 3.90
C GLU A 113 16.42 -23.54 2.75
N LYS A 114 15.41 -24.33 2.38
CA LYS A 114 15.45 -25.28 1.27
C LYS A 114 15.60 -24.56 -0.09
N ALA A 115 14.83 -23.50 -0.32
CA ALA A 115 14.90 -22.71 -1.56
C ALA A 115 16.17 -21.86 -1.65
N GLY A 116 16.75 -21.46 -0.52
CA GLY A 116 18.01 -20.72 -0.46
C GLY A 116 18.00 -19.43 -1.32
N GLN A 117 18.75 -19.45 -2.43
CA GLN A 117 18.90 -18.30 -3.33
C GLN A 117 17.84 -18.21 -4.44
N THR A 118 17.11 -19.29 -4.73
CA THR A 118 16.10 -19.30 -5.82
C THR A 118 14.85 -18.51 -5.45
N MET A 119 14.57 -18.38 -4.15
CA MET A 119 13.45 -17.59 -3.64
C MET A 119 13.61 -16.10 -3.98
N ASN A 120 12.49 -15.40 -4.21
CA ASN A 120 12.51 -13.96 -4.43
C ASN A 120 13.02 -13.22 -3.18
N LYS A 121 13.76 -12.12 -3.39
CA LYS A 121 14.28 -11.25 -2.32
C LYS A 121 13.17 -10.72 -1.43
N GLN A 122 12.03 -10.37 -2.02
CA GLN A 122 10.86 -9.87 -1.29
C GLN A 122 10.35 -10.93 -0.31
N ASP A 123 10.14 -12.14 -0.80
CA ASP A 123 9.52 -13.21 0.00
C ASP A 123 10.45 -13.66 1.12
N ARG A 124 11.77 -13.71 0.88
CA ARG A 124 12.76 -13.94 1.95
C ARG A 124 12.68 -12.90 3.07
N LEU A 125 12.42 -11.63 2.75
CA LEU A 125 12.27 -10.58 3.76
C LEU A 125 10.97 -10.73 4.53
N VAL A 126 9.88 -11.08 3.84
CA VAL A 126 8.57 -11.33 4.44
C VAL A 126 8.66 -12.49 5.43
N VAL A 127 9.27 -13.62 5.05
CA VAL A 127 9.49 -14.76 5.96
C VAL A 127 10.30 -14.36 7.19
N ARG A 128 11.42 -13.62 7.01
CA ARG A 128 12.23 -13.11 8.15
C ARG A 128 11.46 -12.21 9.11
N MET A 129 10.48 -11.46 8.59
CA MET A 129 9.61 -10.62 9.41
C MET A 129 8.49 -11.43 10.06
N ALA A 130 7.93 -12.42 9.35
CA ALA A 130 6.84 -13.27 9.82
C ALA A 130 7.23 -14.13 11.02
N VAL A 131 8.50 -14.54 11.13
CA VAL A 131 9.03 -15.33 12.26
C VAL A 131 9.05 -14.53 13.58
N ARG A 132 8.90 -13.20 13.56
CA ARG A 132 8.91 -12.42 14.80
C ARG A 132 7.66 -12.68 15.62
N PRO A 133 7.79 -12.84 16.94
CA PRO A 133 6.68 -13.25 17.80
C PRO A 133 5.49 -12.28 17.72
N GLU A 134 5.74 -10.98 17.73
CA GLU A 134 4.67 -9.96 17.64
C GLU A 134 3.93 -10.01 16.30
N VAL A 135 4.65 -10.30 15.21
CA VAL A 135 4.07 -10.40 13.86
C VAL A 135 3.29 -11.70 13.73
N ALA A 136 3.89 -12.82 14.14
CA ALA A 136 3.26 -14.13 14.13
C ALA A 136 1.97 -14.15 14.97
N ALA A 137 2.00 -13.57 16.18
CA ALA A 137 0.84 -13.47 17.05
C ALA A 137 -0.30 -12.70 16.37
N PHE A 138 -0.01 -11.54 15.76
CA PHE A 138 -1.02 -10.76 15.06
C PHE A 138 -1.60 -11.51 13.84
N VAL A 139 -0.75 -12.14 13.04
CA VAL A 139 -1.18 -12.91 11.86
C VAL A 139 -2.04 -14.10 12.27
N ASN A 140 -1.64 -14.82 13.31
CA ASN A 140 -2.41 -15.95 13.84
C ASN A 140 -3.75 -15.48 14.40
N GLN A 141 -3.78 -14.39 15.17
CA GLN A 141 -5.03 -13.81 15.66
C GLN A 141 -5.97 -13.46 14.51
N PHE A 142 -5.47 -12.80 13.46
CA PHE A 142 -6.25 -12.47 12.27
C PHE A 142 -6.83 -13.73 11.60
N ARG A 143 -6.02 -14.78 11.43
CA ARG A 143 -6.47 -16.04 10.83
C ARG A 143 -7.47 -16.81 11.68
N THR A 144 -7.39 -16.70 13.01
CA THR A 144 -8.37 -17.32 13.92
C THR A 144 -9.69 -16.56 13.96
N GLN A 145 -9.66 -15.25 13.75
CA GLN A 145 -10.86 -14.41 13.76
C GLN A 145 -11.64 -14.47 12.44
N HIS A 146 -10.98 -14.80 11.34
CA HIS A 146 -11.56 -14.80 10.00
C HIS A 146 -11.30 -16.13 9.29
N ALA A 147 -12.32 -16.96 9.13
CA ALA A 147 -12.21 -18.23 8.42
C ALA A 147 -11.90 -18.04 6.92
N ASP A 148 -12.46 -16.98 6.33
CA ASP A 148 -12.29 -16.51 4.95
C ASP A 148 -11.05 -15.60 4.77
N TRP A 149 -10.08 -15.66 5.69
CA TRP A 149 -8.85 -14.86 5.61
C TRP A 149 -8.12 -14.96 4.25
N PRO A 150 -8.09 -16.11 3.52
CA PRO A 150 -7.44 -16.14 2.20
C PRO A 150 -8.12 -15.20 1.22
N THR A 151 -9.46 -15.24 1.16
CA THR A 151 -10.28 -14.38 0.30
C THR A 151 -10.11 -12.91 0.66
N LEU A 152 -10.11 -12.58 1.97
CA LEU A 152 -9.86 -11.22 2.46
C LEU A 152 -8.48 -10.70 2.05
N VAL A 153 -7.46 -11.54 2.13
CA VAL A 153 -6.09 -11.16 1.75
C VAL A 153 -5.94 -11.01 0.24
N HIS A 154 -6.56 -11.89 -0.55
CA HIS A 154 -6.61 -11.73 -2.01
C HIS A 154 -7.31 -10.42 -2.39
N PHE A 155 -8.41 -10.08 -1.73
CA PHE A 155 -9.09 -8.81 -1.88
C PHE A 155 -8.18 -7.62 -1.52
N LEU A 156 -7.43 -7.70 -0.42
CA LEU A 156 -6.46 -6.67 -0.01
C LEU A 156 -5.36 -6.43 -1.05
N LEU A 157 -4.84 -7.50 -1.65
CA LEU A 157 -3.79 -7.43 -2.66
C LEU A 157 -4.33 -6.86 -3.99
N TYR A 158 -5.50 -7.33 -4.42
CA TYR A 158 -6.12 -6.93 -5.68
C TYR A 158 -6.63 -5.48 -5.66
N LYS A 159 -7.39 -5.08 -4.63
CA LYS A 159 -8.08 -3.77 -4.62
C LYS A 159 -7.23 -2.59 -4.19
N ASN A 160 -5.90 -2.70 -4.09
CA ASN A 160 -5.02 -1.60 -3.68
C ASN A 160 -5.62 -0.79 -2.52
N THR A 161 -6.05 -1.47 -1.45
CA THR A 161 -6.78 -0.93 -0.29
C THR A 161 -6.05 0.14 0.55
N SER A 162 -5.12 0.88 -0.05
CA SER A 162 -4.44 2.06 0.48
C SER A 162 -5.15 3.38 0.13
N GLY A 163 -6.11 3.37 -0.81
CA GLY A 163 -6.97 4.52 -1.10
C GLY A 163 -8.00 4.76 0.00
N LYS A 164 -8.33 6.03 0.29
CA LYS A 164 -9.37 6.43 1.24
C LYS A 164 -10.70 5.75 0.87
N TRP A 165 -10.99 4.58 1.43
CA TRP A 165 -12.31 3.98 1.36
C TRP A 165 -13.25 4.89 2.11
N LYS A 166 -14.04 5.64 1.34
CA LYS A 166 -15.03 6.53 1.91
C LYS A 166 -16.13 5.67 2.51
N THR A 167 -16.44 5.88 3.79
CA THR A 167 -17.67 5.36 4.40
C THR A 167 -18.87 5.69 3.52
N SER A 168 -19.94 4.89 3.61
CA SER A 168 -21.24 5.23 2.98
C SER A 168 -21.65 6.66 3.33
N GLU A 169 -21.41 7.09 4.57
CA GLU A 169 -21.61 8.46 5.02
C GLU A 169 -20.70 9.49 4.30
N GLN A 170 -19.41 9.23 4.15
CA GLN A 170 -18.49 10.09 3.38
C GLN A 170 -18.82 10.13 1.88
N LYS A 171 -19.38 9.05 1.32
CA LYS A 171 -19.94 9.04 -0.05
C LYS A 171 -21.22 9.89 -0.13
N ARG A 172 -22.11 9.82 0.88
CA ARG A 172 -23.32 10.65 1.00
C ARG A 172 -23.00 12.14 1.12
N ARG A 173 -22.00 12.52 1.92
CA ARG A 173 -21.63 13.92 2.15
C ARG A 173 -21.15 14.63 0.88
N LYS A 174 -20.44 13.95 -0.04
CA LYS A 174 -20.04 14.54 -1.33
C LYS A 174 -21.20 14.73 -2.33
N LYS A 175 -22.26 13.93 -2.22
CA LYS A 175 -23.47 14.09 -3.04
C LYS A 175 -24.40 15.22 -2.58
N LYS A 176 -24.15 15.80 -1.40
CA LYS A 176 -24.82 17.01 -0.92
C LYS A 176 -24.14 18.32 -1.40
N LYS A 177 -23.43 18.30 -2.53
CA LYS A 177 -23.22 19.53 -3.29
C LYS A 177 -24.52 19.79 -4.03
N ASN A 178 -25.26 20.75 -3.48
CA ASN A 178 -26.52 21.36 -3.89
C ASN A 178 -26.97 21.03 -5.33
N LYS A 179 -28.18 20.49 -5.45
CA LYS A 179 -28.97 20.61 -6.69
C LYS A 179 -29.20 22.11 -6.91
N GLY A 180 -28.35 22.78 -7.70
CA GLY A 180 -28.52 24.22 -7.97
C GLY A 180 -27.31 24.94 -8.56
N ASP A 181 -26.07 24.49 -8.35
CA ASP A 181 -24.91 25.20 -8.92
C ASP A 181 -24.54 24.65 -10.29
N LEU A 182 -25.21 25.18 -11.32
CA LEU A 182 -24.57 25.35 -12.62
C LEU A 182 -23.53 26.48 -12.49
N PRO A 183 -22.32 26.35 -13.03
CA PRO A 183 -21.40 27.48 -13.10
C PRO A 183 -22.00 28.52 -14.05
N PHE A 184 -22.61 29.58 -13.51
CA PHE A 184 -22.98 30.73 -14.32
C PHE A 184 -21.70 31.42 -14.81
N PRO A 185 -21.56 31.70 -16.11
CA PRO A 185 -20.48 32.54 -16.59
C PRO A 185 -20.75 33.97 -16.08
N LEU A 186 -19.87 34.50 -15.24
CA LEU A 186 -19.94 35.89 -14.82
C LEU A 186 -19.68 36.79 -16.02
N PRO A 187 -20.52 37.81 -16.29
CA PRO A 187 -20.27 38.75 -17.38
C PRO A 187 -19.07 39.65 -17.03
N ALA A 188 -18.23 39.93 -18.03
CA ALA A 188 -16.97 40.66 -17.92
C ALA A 188 -17.11 42.17 -17.58
N SER A 189 -18.25 42.61 -17.06
CA SER A 189 -18.58 44.02 -16.85
C SER A 189 -18.36 44.54 -15.42
N LEU A 190 -17.71 43.77 -14.54
CA LEU A 190 -17.36 44.22 -13.17
C LEU A 190 -15.87 44.56 -12.97
N LEU A 191 -15.13 44.87 -14.05
CA LEU A 191 -13.71 45.25 -13.97
C LEU A 191 -13.44 46.76 -14.08
N LEU A 192 -14.44 47.63 -13.91
CA LEU A 192 -14.22 49.08 -13.93
C LEU A 192 -15.13 49.81 -12.92
N ALA A 193 -14.61 50.03 -11.71
CA ALA A 193 -14.93 51.19 -10.89
C ALA A 193 -13.81 51.35 -9.86
N ASN A 194 -13.13 52.49 -9.98
CA ASN A 194 -11.86 52.84 -9.37
C ASN A 194 -12.08 53.54 -8.00
N ASP A 195 -10.95 53.78 -7.32
CA ASP A 195 -10.66 54.89 -6.39
C ASP A 195 -10.86 54.70 -4.87
N GLY A 196 -9.71 54.78 -4.17
CA GLY A 196 -9.60 55.02 -2.73
C GLY A 196 -8.22 54.69 -2.16
N GLU A 197 -7.13 55.14 -2.79
CA GLU A 197 -5.77 55.03 -2.27
C GLU A 197 -5.44 56.22 -1.34
N GLY A 198 -4.84 55.92 -0.20
CA GLY A 198 -4.30 56.88 0.76
C GLY A 198 -3.11 56.29 1.50
N GLU A 199 -1.94 56.82 1.16
CA GLU A 199 -0.71 56.99 1.94
C GLU A 199 0.34 55.85 2.03
N ASP A 200 1.44 56.15 1.32
CA ASP A 200 2.84 56.16 1.77
C ASP A 200 3.69 54.90 1.66
N LYS A 201 4.56 54.91 0.64
CA LYS A 201 6.00 54.68 0.82
C LYS A 201 6.83 55.23 -0.34
N GLU A 202 7.63 56.23 0.00
CA GLU A 202 8.75 56.77 -0.76
C GLU A 202 9.73 55.67 -1.21
N LEU A 203 10.12 55.69 -2.48
CA LEU A 203 11.39 55.14 -2.95
C LEU A 203 12.00 56.16 -3.93
N GLU A 204 13.15 56.69 -3.53
CA GLU A 204 14.00 57.59 -4.32
C GLU A 204 14.39 57.00 -5.67
N GLU A 205 14.33 57.86 -6.68
CA GLU A 205 14.96 57.69 -7.98
C GLU A 205 16.48 57.90 -7.90
N GLY A 206 17.20 57.22 -8.80
CA GLY A 206 18.63 57.42 -9.01
C GLY A 206 19.06 56.91 -10.38
N ASP A 207 18.73 57.70 -11.41
CA ASP A 207 19.22 57.60 -12.77
C ASP A 207 20.76 57.61 -12.84
N GLY A 208 21.34 56.93 -13.84
CA GLY A 208 22.79 56.92 -14.01
C GLY A 208 23.32 56.19 -15.24
N CYS A 209 22.94 56.65 -16.43
CA CYS A 209 23.65 56.43 -17.68
C CYS A 209 25.13 56.88 -17.58
N SER A 210 26.10 56.09 -18.07
CA SER A 210 27.12 56.56 -19.03
C SER A 210 28.19 55.49 -19.33
N THR A 211 28.40 55.27 -20.62
CA THR A 211 29.54 54.63 -21.26
C THR A 211 30.79 55.51 -21.18
N ILE A 212 31.95 55.01 -20.74
CA ILE A 212 33.26 55.58 -21.14
C ILE A 212 34.31 54.47 -21.33
N LYS A 213 34.76 54.38 -22.59
CA LYS A 213 36.07 53.98 -23.18
C LYS A 213 36.92 52.88 -22.55
#